data_AF-A0A958LGK6-F1
#
_entry.id   AF-A0A958LGK6-F1
#
_cell.length_a   1.000
_cell.length_b   1.000
_cell.length_c   1.000
_cell.angle_alpha   90.00
_cell.angle_beta   90.00
_cell.angle_gamma   90.00
#
_symmetry.space_group_name_H-M   'P 1'
#
loop_
_entity.id
_entity.type
_entity.pdbx_description
1 polymer ?
#
loop_
_entity_poly.entity_id
_entity_poly.type
_entity_poly.pdbx_seq_one_letter_code
_entity_poly.pdbx_strand_id
1 'polypeptide(L)'
;MQETAKRTYEVLIAGLTLKLRSSHDEETVAELVALVDEKVNEAMGGHPNVSFQNALLLASLHIAEELILLKRVAAQELQGLESKAQEILTNLESSPLTQSGLDH
;
A
#
# COMPACT_ATOMS: atom_id res chain seq x y z
N MET A 1 0.13 -8.47 21.35
CA MET A 1 0.94 -7.51 20.57
C MET A 1 2.39 -7.77 20.94
N GLN A 2 3.18 -8.36 20.04
CA GLN A 2 4.61 -8.54 20.31
C GLN A 2 5.31 -7.20 20.13
N GLU A 3 6.00 -6.75 21.16
CA GLU A 3 6.87 -5.59 21.10
C GLU A 3 8.14 -5.99 20.32
N THR A 4 8.08 -5.84 18.99
CA THR A 4 9.24 -6.05 18.12
C THR A 4 10.32 -5.04 18.47
N ALA A 5 11.48 -5.53 18.89
CA ALA A 5 12.62 -4.72 19.33
C ALA A 5 12.98 -3.69 18.26
N LYS A 6 12.78 -2.40 18.58
CA LYS A 6 13.08 -1.30 17.66
C LYS A 6 14.59 -1.17 17.48
N ARG A 7 15.06 -1.29 16.24
CA ARG A 7 16.46 -1.10 15.83
C ARG A 7 16.63 0.30 15.23
N THR A 8 17.85 0.81 15.27
CA THR A 8 18.21 2.08 14.63
C THR A 8 19.06 1.79 13.41
N TYR A 9 18.65 2.35 12.27
CA TYR A 9 19.30 2.22 10.97
C TYR A 9 19.87 3.58 10.58
N GLU A 10 21.06 3.60 10.00
CA GLU A 10 21.62 4.78 9.35
C GLU A 10 21.27 4.70 7.87
N VAL A 11 20.55 5.70 7.38
CA VAL A 11 19.96 5.70 6.03
C VAL A 11 20.36 6.95 5.28
N LEU A 12 20.49 6.84 3.95
CA LEU A 12 20.79 7.96 3.07
C LEU A 12 19.56 8.25 2.21
N ILE A 13 19.03 9.46 2.29
CA ILE A 13 17.89 9.91 1.48
C ILE A 13 18.27 11.23 0.84
N ALA A 14 18.37 11.23 -0.49
CA ALA A 14 18.68 12.36 -1.36
C ALA A 14 19.90 13.16 -0.85
N GLY A 15 20.97 12.41 -0.51
CA GLY A 15 22.22 12.95 0.01
C GLY A 15 22.25 13.28 1.50
N LEU A 16 21.12 13.15 2.22
CA LEU A 16 21.06 13.36 3.67
C LEU A 16 21.16 12.05 4.44
N THR A 17 22.10 11.99 5.38
CA THR A 17 22.23 10.86 6.31
C THR A 17 21.31 11.06 7.52
N LEU A 18 20.45 10.09 7.78
CA LEU A 18 19.44 10.12 8.83
C LEU A 18 19.53 8.85 9.71
N LYS A 19 19.08 8.98 10.97
CA LYS A 19 18.92 7.83 11.87
C LYS A 19 17.44 7.46 11.97
N LEU A 20 17.07 6.33 11.39
CA LEU A 20 15.71 5.82 11.39
C LEU A 20 15.54 4.75 12.47
N ARG A 21 14.59 4.95 13.39
CA ARG A 21 14.22 3.92 14.37
C ARG A 21 13.01 3.15 13.87
N SER A 22 13.16 1.84 13.64
CA SER A 22 12.13 0.99 13.07
C SER A 22 12.04 -0.36 13.81
N SER A 23 10.84 -0.94 13.86
CA SER A 23 10.59 -2.31 14.33
C SER A 23 10.62 -3.34 13.19
N HIS A 24 10.77 -2.87 11.94
CA HIS A 24 10.87 -3.72 10.76
C HIS A 24 12.30 -4.24 10.57
N ASP A 25 12.44 -5.32 9.81
CA ASP A 25 13.73 -5.85 9.37
C ASP A 25 14.46 -4.90 8.41
N GLU A 26 15.72 -5.22 8.14
CA GLU A 26 16.62 -4.39 7.32
C GLU A 26 16.17 -4.31 5.86
N GLU A 27 15.63 -5.40 5.31
CA GLU A 27 15.12 -5.47 3.93
C GLU A 27 13.95 -4.51 3.75
N THR A 28 12.96 -4.58 4.63
CA THR A 28 11.81 -3.66 4.63
C THR A 28 12.25 -2.22 4.80
N VAL A 29 13.21 -1.94 5.69
CA VAL A 29 13.74 -0.58 5.88
C VAL A 29 14.46 -0.08 4.63
N ALA A 30 15.25 -0.94 3.98
CA ALA A 30 15.94 -0.59 2.75
C ALA A 30 14.96 -0.26 1.62
N GLU A 31 13.89 -1.04 1.47
CA GLU A 31 12.81 -0.76 0.50
C GLU A 31 12.14 0.59 0.76
N LEU A 32 11.80 0.90 2.03
CA LEU A 32 11.20 2.18 2.41
C LEU A 32 12.13 3.36 2.08
N VAL A 33 13.42 3.21 2.36
CA VAL A 33 14.42 4.25 2.06
C VAL A 33 14.54 4.46 0.57
N ALA A 34 14.64 3.39 -0.21
CA ALA A 34 14.73 3.44 -1.67
C ALA A 34 13.50 4.13 -2.29
N LEU A 35 12.29 3.79 -1.83
CA LEU A 35 11.05 4.42 -2.29
C LEU A 35 11.03 5.93 -2.04
N VAL A 36 11.41 6.36 -0.83
CA VAL A 36 11.44 7.78 -0.50
C VAL A 36 12.52 8.51 -1.31
N ASP A 37 13.70 7.91 -1.45
CA ASP A 37 14.80 8.48 -2.23
C ASP A 37 14.41 8.68 -3.71
N GLU A 38 13.81 7.68 -4.32
CA GLU A 38 13.28 7.74 -5.68
C GLU A 38 12.28 8.89 -5.84
N LYS A 39 11.28 8.98 -4.96
CA LYS A 39 10.24 10.03 -5.03
C LYS A 39 10.80 11.43 -4.84
N VAL A 40 11.81 11.59 -3.98
CA VAL A 40 12.51 12.88 -3.81
C VAL A 40 13.32 13.22 -5.05
N ASN A 41 14.04 12.25 -5.63
CA ASN A 41 14.81 12.45 -6.85
C ASN A 41 13.92 12.79 -8.06
N GLU A 42 12.76 12.16 -8.20
CA GLU A 42 11.73 12.51 -9.20
C GLU A 42 11.26 13.96 -9.05
N ALA A 43 10.94 14.36 -7.81
CA ALA A 43 10.49 15.72 -7.51
C ALA A 43 11.56 16.79 -7.79
N MET A 44 12.84 16.45 -7.58
CA MET A 44 13.98 17.33 -7.93
C MET A 44 14.26 17.35 -9.44
N GLY A 45 14.22 16.21 -10.11
CA GLY A 45 14.55 16.06 -11.53
C GLY A 45 13.59 16.83 -12.46
N GLY A 46 12.34 17.02 -12.06
CA GLY A 46 11.37 17.84 -12.78
C GLY A 46 11.63 19.35 -12.70
N HIS A 47 12.40 19.82 -11.70
CA HIS A 47 12.52 21.25 -11.40
C HIS A 47 13.89 21.63 -10.81
N PRO A 48 14.85 22.12 -11.62
CA PRO A 48 16.21 22.45 -11.18
C PRO A 48 16.32 23.56 -10.12
N ASN A 49 15.22 24.28 -9.82
CA ASN A 49 15.15 25.34 -8.82
C ASN A 49 14.29 25.00 -7.59
N VAL A 50 13.74 23.79 -7.51
CA VAL A 50 12.94 23.38 -6.35
C VAL A 50 13.87 23.15 -5.17
N SER A 51 13.57 23.82 -4.04
CA SER A 51 14.30 23.58 -2.80
C SER A 51 14.11 22.13 -2.36
N PHE A 52 15.11 21.57 -1.71
CA PHE A 52 15.05 20.22 -1.16
C PHE A 52 13.81 19.98 -0.27
N GLN A 53 13.43 20.98 0.54
CA GLN A 53 12.24 20.92 1.38
C GLN A 53 10.95 20.82 0.56
N ASN A 54 10.85 21.56 -0.54
CA ASN A 54 9.71 21.49 -1.45
C ASN A 54 9.68 20.14 -2.19
N ALA A 55 10.83 19.60 -2.58
CA ALA A 55 10.92 18.27 -3.18
C ALA A 55 10.44 17.17 -2.20
N LEU A 56 10.84 17.25 -0.93
CA LEU A 56 10.34 16.37 0.13
C LEU A 56 8.82 16.46 0.32
N LEU A 57 8.27 17.68 0.30
CA LEU A 57 6.84 17.88 0.42
C LEU A 57 6.08 17.28 -0.77
N LEU A 58 6.58 17.48 -2.00
CA LEU A 58 6.02 16.89 -3.22
C LEU A 58 6.11 15.36 -3.19
N ALA A 59 7.27 14.79 -2.84
CA ALA A 59 7.45 13.36 -2.69
C ALA A 59 6.47 12.76 -1.66
N SER A 60 6.29 13.46 -0.52
CA SER A 60 5.33 13.05 0.52
C SER A 60 3.90 13.06 0.01
N LEU A 61 3.51 14.07 -0.80
CA LEU A 61 2.19 14.15 -1.40
C LEU A 61 1.96 13.04 -2.43
N HIS A 62 2.94 12.73 -3.26
CA HIS A 62 2.86 11.63 -4.22
C HIS A 62 2.68 10.28 -3.52
N ILE A 63 3.50 9.98 -2.49
CA ILE A 63 3.37 8.73 -1.71
C ILE A 63 2.00 8.65 -1.03
N ALA A 64 1.50 9.76 -0.47
CA ALA A 64 0.18 9.79 0.15
C ALA A 64 -0.96 9.58 -0.86
N GLU A 65 -0.85 10.17 -2.06
CA GLU A 65 -1.80 9.97 -3.16
C GLU A 65 -1.81 8.51 -3.61
N GLU A 66 -0.65 7.92 -3.90
CA GLU A 66 -0.51 6.51 -4.31
C GLU A 66 -1.16 5.58 -3.28
N LEU A 67 -0.93 5.81 -1.98
CA LEU A 67 -1.55 5.04 -0.91
C LEU A 67 -3.08 5.18 -0.88
N ILE A 68 -3.60 6.41 -1.06
CA ILE A 68 -5.05 6.66 -1.06
C ILE A 68 -5.69 5.98 -2.27
N LEU A 69 -5.08 6.08 -3.45
CA LEU A 69 -5.56 5.44 -4.68
C LEU A 69 -5.53 3.92 -4.56
N LEU A 70 -4.44 3.35 -4.05
CA LEU A 70 -4.32 1.91 -3.81
C LEU A 70 -5.41 1.40 -2.87
N LYS A 71 -5.66 2.11 -1.76
CA LYS A 71 -6.75 1.77 -0.83
C LYS A 71 -8.13 1.81 -1.50
N ARG A 72 -8.39 2.80 -2.35
CA ARG A 72 -9.66 2.91 -3.09
C ARG A 72 -9.85 1.75 -4.06
N VAL A 73 -8.83 1.42 -4.85
CA VAL A 73 -8.88 0.30 -5.79
C VAL A 73 -9.07 -1.02 -5.05
N ALA A 74 -8.29 -1.27 -3.99
CA ALA A 74 -8.43 -2.49 -3.20
C ALA A 74 -9.84 -2.64 -2.58
N ALA A 75 -10.43 -1.55 -2.10
CA ALA A 75 -11.80 -1.57 -1.57
C ALA A 75 -12.84 -1.89 -2.67
N GLN A 76 -12.68 -1.33 -3.86
CA GLN A 76 -13.56 -1.60 -5.01
C GLN A 76 -13.45 -3.06 -5.47
N GLU A 77 -12.24 -3.60 -5.58
CA GLU A 77 -12.01 -5.00 -5.95
C GLU A 77 -12.59 -5.97 -4.91
N LEU A 78 -12.42 -5.68 -3.61
CA LEU A 78 -13.03 -6.48 -2.54
C LEU A 78 -14.55 -6.46 -2.59
N GLN A 79 -15.16 -5.29 -2.80
CA GLN A 79 -16.61 -5.16 -2.94
C GLN A 79 -17.13 -5.92 -4.17
N GLY A 80 -16.38 -5.89 -5.28
CA GLY A 80 -16.69 -6.65 -6.48
C GLY A 80 -16.62 -8.16 -6.25
N LEU A 81 -15.60 -8.63 -5.52
CA LEU A 81 -15.45 -10.03 -5.13
C LEU A 81 -16.60 -10.49 -4.23
N GLU A 82 -16.94 -9.70 -3.22
CA GLU A 82 -18.05 -9.98 -2.30
C GLU A 82 -19.39 -10.06 -3.04
N SER A 83 -19.65 -9.12 -3.95
CA SER A 83 -20.87 -9.11 -4.76
C SER A 83 -20.99 -10.36 -5.64
N LYS A 84 -19.90 -10.77 -6.30
CA LYS A 84 -19.86 -12.00 -7.12
C LYS A 84 -20.05 -13.25 -6.27
N ALA A 85 -19.43 -13.32 -5.10
CA ALA A 85 -19.61 -14.44 -4.18
C ALA A 85 -21.08 -14.53 -3.73
N GLN A 86 -21.70 -13.40 -3.39
CA GLN A 86 -23.11 -13.35 -3.01
C GLN A 86 -24.05 -13.78 -4.14
N GLU A 87 -23.78 -13.35 -5.37
CA GLU A 87 -24.53 -13.77 -6.55
C GLU A 87 -24.45 -15.29 -6.75
N ILE A 88 -23.25 -15.87 -6.65
CA ILE A 88 -23.05 -17.32 -6.78
C ILE A 88 -23.84 -18.07 -5.69
N LEU A 89 -23.76 -17.63 -4.43
CA LEU A 89 -24.52 -18.25 -3.33
C LEU A 89 -26.03 -18.18 -3.58
N THR A 90 -26.52 -17.01 -4.02
CA THR A 90 -27.95 -16.82 -4.32
C THR A 90 -28.41 -17.72 -5.47
N ASN A 91 -27.58 -17.88 -6.51
CA ASN A 91 -27.86 -18.78 -7.64
C ASN A 91 -27.85 -20.26 -7.23
N LEU A 92 -26.99 -20.66 -6.28
CA LEU A 92 -26.97 -22.01 -5.74
C LEU A 92 -28.21 -22.29 -4.88
N GLU A 93 -28.60 -21.36 -4.01
CA GLU A 93 -29.79 -21.48 -3.16
C GLU A 93 -31.10 -21.50 -3.96
N SER A 94 -31.16 -20.75 -5.06
CA SER A 94 -32.31 -20.72 -5.96
C SER A 94 -32.31 -21.84 -7.02
N SER A 95 -31.27 -22.69 -7.04
CA SER A 95 -31.18 -23.79 -8.00
C SER A 95 -32.15 -24.93 -7.62
N PRO A 96 -32.99 -25.41 -8.56
CA PRO A 96 -33.99 -26.45 -8.30
C PRO A 96 -33.40 -27.83 -7.96
N LEU A 97 -32.06 -27.99 -8.00
CA LEU A 97 -31.37 -29.22 -7.58
C LEU A 97 -31.64 -29.60 -6.11
N THR A 98 -32.00 -28.63 -5.26
CA THR A 98 -32.36 -28.89 -3.85
C THR A 98 -33.84 -29.21 -3.65
N GLN A 99 -34.72 -28.90 -4.62
CA GLN A 99 -36.16 -29.22 -4.53
C GLN A 99 -36.50 -30.59 -5.10
N SER A 100 -35.81 -31.07 -6.14
CA SER A 100 -36.09 -32.40 -6.71
C SER A 100 -35.53 -33.60 -5.90
N GLY A 101 -34.78 -33.36 -4.83
CA GLY A 101 -34.26 -34.41 -3.93
C GLY A 101 -35.15 -34.77 -2.73
N LEU A 102 -36.28 -34.08 -2.54
CA LEU A 102 -37.20 -34.29 -1.40
C LEU A 102 -38.54 -34.95 -1.80
N ASP A 103 -38.74 -35.26 -3.08
CA ASP A 103 -39.99 -35.83 -3.62
C ASP A 103 -39.91 -37.34 -3.93
N HIS A 104 -38.98 -38.08 -3.31
CA HIS A 104 -38.95 -39.55 -3.35
C HIS A 104 -38.82 -40.17 -1.96
#